data_AF-A0A2L1C9X3-F1
#
_entry.id   AF-A0A2L1C9X3-F1
#
_cell.length_a   1.000
_cell.length_b   1.000
_cell.length_c   1.000
_cell.angle_alpha   90.00
_cell.angle_beta   90.00
_cell.angle_gamma   90.00
#
_symmetry.space_group_name_H-M   'P 1'
#
loop_
_entity.id
_entity.type
_entity.pdbx_description
1 polymer ?
#
loop_
_entity_poly.entity_id
_entity_poly.type
_entity_poly.pdbx_seq_one_letter_code
_entity_poly.pdbx_strand_id
1 'polypeptide(L)' 'MKEKTIIKQVKPSGNTGHVTVPKSWIGKKVIIKIQGENKDD' A
#
# COMPACT_ATOMS: atom_id res chain seq x y z
N MET A 1 -16.96 5.36 16.69
CA MET A 1 -17.01 4.58 15.42
C MET A 1 -15.62 4.00 15.17
N LYS A 2 -15.47 2.68 14.99
CA LYS A 2 -14.19 2.11 14.53
C LYS A 2 -13.99 2.54 13.07
N GLU A 3 -13.01 3.41 12.80
CA GLU A 3 -12.60 3.71 11.43
C GLU A 3 -12.21 2.40 10.73
N LYS A 4 -12.84 2.10 9.60
CA LYS A 4 -12.46 0.95 8.77
C LYS A 4 -11.13 1.26 8.09
N THR A 5 -10.04 0.75 8.65
CA THR A 5 -8.72 0.80 8.01
C THR A 5 -8.76 0.04 6.69
N ILE A 6 -8.39 0.72 5.60
CA ILE A 6 -8.30 0.08 4.27
C ILE A 6 -6.98 -0.67 4.21
N ILE A 7 -7.05 -1.99 4.03
CA ILE A 7 -5.86 -2.83 3.86
C ILE A 7 -5.74 -3.17 2.38
N LYS A 8 -4.65 -2.73 1.74
CA LYS A 8 -4.39 -3.03 0.33
C LYS A 8 -2.99 -3.63 0.17
N GLN A 9 -2.96 -4.80 -0.45
CA GLN A 9 -1.73 -5.36 -0.95
C GLN A 9 -1.44 -4.72 -2.31
N VAL A 10 -0.24 -4.15 -2.44
CA VAL A 10 0.20 -3.50 -3.67
C VAL A 10 1.51 -4.15 -4.09
N LYS A 11 1.65 -4.36 -5.40
CA LYS A 11 2.93 -4.68 -6.00
C LYS A 11 3.57 -3.34 -6.38
N PRO A 12 4.71 -2.96 -5.78
CA PRO A 12 5.41 -1.76 -6.20
C PRO A 12 5.84 -1.91 -7.66
N SER A 13 5.85 -0.79 -8.40
CA SER A 13 6.33 -0.74 -9.78
C SER A 13 7.56 0.14 -9.90
N GLY A 14 8.56 -0.33 -10.64
CA GLY A 14 9.83 0.37 -10.85
C GLY A 14 10.77 0.30 -9.64
N ASN A 15 11.90 1.00 -9.72
CA ASN A 15 12.99 0.93 -8.73
C ASN A 15 12.86 1.96 -7.60
N THR A 16 11.76 2.73 -7.57
CA THR A 16 11.60 3.91 -6.69
C THR A 16 10.55 3.72 -5.58
N GLY A 17 9.89 2.56 -5.52
CA GLY A 17 8.86 2.31 -4.49
C GLY A 17 7.58 3.15 -4.64
N HIS A 18 7.31 3.73 -5.81
CA HIS A 18 6.08 4.47 -6.07
C HIS A 18 4.86 3.53 -6.05
N VAL A 19 3.80 3.96 -5.35
CA VAL A 19 2.52 3.24 -5.25
C VAL A 19 1.39 4.17 -5.66
N THR A 20 0.49 3.68 -6.51
CA THR A 20 -0.73 4.41 -6.92
C THR A 20 -1.93 3.93 -6.12
N VAL A 21 -2.73 4.85 -5.58
CA VAL A 21 -3.96 4.56 -4.84
C VAL A 21 -5.17 5.30 -5.43
N PRO A 22 -6.40 4.78 -5.30
CA PRO A 22 -7.61 5.49 -5.73
C PRO A 22 -7.79 6.82 -4.99
N LYS A 23 -8.28 7.86 -5.69
CA LYS A 23 -8.56 9.19 -5.10
C LYS A 23 -9.51 9.13 -3.90
N SER A 24 -10.44 8.17 -3.87
CA SER A 24 -11.40 7.98 -2.77
C SER A 24 -10.78 7.55 -1.43
N TRP A 25 -9.47 7.29 -1.40
CA TRP A 25 -8.72 6.90 -0.21
C TRP A 25 -7.87 8.04 0.37
N ILE A 26 -7.80 9.19 -0.31
CA ILE A 26 -7.12 10.39 0.20
C ILE A 26 -7.79 10.81 1.52
N GLY A 27 -6.97 11.06 2.54
CA GLY A 27 -7.43 11.42 3.90
C GLY A 27 -7.86 10.23 4.77
N LYS A 28 -7.75 8.98 4.27
CA LYS A 28 -8.03 7.77 5.06
C LYS A 28 -6.73 7.08 5.48
N LYS A 29 -6.76 6.37 6.60
CA LYS A 29 -5.65 5.51 7.03
C LYS A 29 -5.62 4.22 6.19
N VAL A 30 -4.49 3.96 5.54
CA VAL A 30 -4.28 2.81 4.66
C VAL A 30 -3.06 2.01 5.12
N ILE A 31 -3.13 0.68 5.08
CA ILE A 31 -1.97 -0.20 5.28
C ILE A 31 -1.58 -0.78 3.91
N ILE A 32 -0.36 -0.47 3.48
CA ILE A 32 0.26 -1.05 2.29
C ILE A 32 1.09 -2.26 2.72
N LYS A 33 0.78 -3.43 2.14
CA LYS A 33 1.62 -4.63 2.27
C LYS A 33 2.33 -4.90 0.95
N ILE A 34 3.65 -4.97 0.98
CA ILE A 34 4.49 -5.33 -0.17
C ILE A 34 4.70 -6.86 -0.14
N GLN A 35 4.50 -7.54 -1.27
CA GLN A 35 4.85 -8.95 -1.39
C GLN A 35 6.33 -9.08 -1.78
N GLY A 36 7.12 -9.80 -0.97
CA GLY A 36 8.51 -10.14 -1.29
C GLY A 36 9.59 -9.25 -0.66
N GLU A 37 9.27 -8.49 0.39
CA GLU A 37 10.21 -7.59 1.11
C GLU A 37 11.36 -8.34 1.83
N ASN A 38 11.39 -9.68 1.80
CA ASN A 38 12.46 -10.54 2.33
C ASN A 38 13.06 -11.44 1.23
N LYS A 39 13.25 -10.90 0.02
CA LYS A 39 14.20 -11.50 -0.92
C LYS A 39 15.53 -10.78 -0.70
N ASP A 40 16.30 -11.28 0.25
CA ASP A 40 17.74 -11.04 0.30
C ASP A 40 18.32 -11.59 -1.01
N ASP A 41 18.76 -10.69 -1.89
CA ASP A 41 19.63 -11.00 -3.03
C ASP A 41 21.09 -11.06 -2.54
#